data_AF-A0A5A7TNL4-F1
#
_entry.id   AF-A0A5A7TNL4-F1
#
_cell.length_a   1.000
_cell.length_b   1.000
_cell.length_c   1.000
_cell.angle_alpha   90.00
_cell.angle_beta   90.00
_cell.angle_gamma   90.00
#
_symmetry.space_group_name_H-M   'P 1'
#
loop_
_entity.id
_entity.type
_entity.pdbx_description
1 polymer ?
#
loop_
_entity_poly.entity_id
_entity_poly.type
_entity_poly.pdbx_seq_one_letter_code
_entity_poly.pdbx_strand_id
1 'polypeptide(L)'
;MSYVKPPTSGVLKGMFVPKLKGEGATADAIALLGALVMPHNLFLHSALVLSRKVPNSVRGINDACRYFLIESGIALFIAFLINVAVVSVSGTVCTVGNVAQTTANQCSDITLNSASFLLQNVLGKSSSTIYAIALFASGQSSSITGTYAGQFIMQGFLDLKMKTWARNLMTRSIAITPSLIVSIIGGPQGAGRLIIIASMILSFELPFALIPLLKFSSSSTKMGPHKNSIYIIVISWILGLAIIGINIYYLSTAFVDWLIHNNLHKVANVFIGIAVFPLMAAYIGAVIYLMFRKDRVVTYIEPEKDDAMAQAHLETGLNNSFGPRDVTPVPFREDLAHIQLPE
;
A
#
# COMPACT_ATOMS: atom_id res chain seq x y z
N MET A 1 -22.42 -11.69 -10.11
CA MET A 1 -23.28 -10.98 -11.09
C MET A 1 -24.67 -11.64 -11.27
N SER A 2 -24.81 -12.97 -11.33
CA SER A 2 -26.12 -13.63 -11.57
C SER A 2 -27.14 -13.49 -10.43
N TYR A 3 -26.70 -13.53 -9.16
CA TYR A 3 -27.60 -13.53 -7.99
C TYR A 3 -28.08 -12.13 -7.57
N VAL A 4 -27.17 -11.15 -7.49
CA VAL A 4 -27.48 -9.80 -6.96
C VAL A 4 -27.93 -8.82 -8.06
N LYS A 5 -27.64 -9.13 -9.33
CA LYS A 5 -27.94 -8.29 -10.53
C LYS A 5 -27.78 -6.78 -10.28
N PRO A 6 -26.56 -6.29 -9.95
CA PRO A 6 -26.33 -4.87 -9.82
C PRO A 6 -26.66 -4.15 -11.14
N PRO A 7 -27.28 -2.97 -11.12
CA PRO A 7 -27.61 -2.22 -12.33
C PRO A 7 -26.32 -1.84 -13.07
N THR A 8 -26.04 -2.52 -14.18
CA THR A 8 -24.77 -2.39 -14.93
C THR A 8 -24.53 -0.97 -15.42
N SER A 9 -25.59 -0.27 -15.86
CA SER A 9 -25.53 1.14 -16.26
C SER A 9 -25.19 2.07 -15.09
N GLY A 10 -25.67 1.76 -13.88
CA GLY A 10 -25.38 2.50 -12.66
C GLY A 10 -23.92 2.35 -12.22
N VAL A 11 -23.41 1.11 -12.25
CA VAL A 11 -22.01 0.80 -11.92
C VAL A 11 -21.06 1.44 -12.92
N LEU A 12 -21.32 1.31 -14.23
CA LEU A 12 -20.48 1.92 -15.26
C LEU A 12 -20.45 3.44 -15.13
N LYS A 13 -21.60 4.06 -14.87
CA LYS A 13 -21.71 5.52 -14.67
C LYS A 13 -20.96 5.97 -13.43
N GLY A 14 -21.04 5.21 -12.32
CA GLY A 14 -20.29 5.50 -11.09
C GLY A 14 -18.77 5.34 -11.24
N MET A 15 -18.34 4.45 -12.14
CA MET A 15 -16.91 4.20 -12.40
C MET A 15 -16.23 5.33 -13.17
N PHE A 16 -16.93 5.98 -14.10
CA PHE A 16 -16.35 7.03 -14.96
C PHE A 16 -16.78 8.46 -14.59
N VAL A 17 -17.87 8.63 -13.82
CA VAL A 17 -18.38 9.96 -13.45
C VAL A 17 -18.22 10.17 -11.95
N PRO A 18 -17.17 10.90 -11.51
CA PRO A 18 -16.98 11.18 -10.09
C PRO A 18 -18.11 12.10 -9.59
N LYS A 19 -18.88 11.62 -8.61
CA LYS A 19 -19.91 12.39 -7.91
C LYS A 19 -19.81 12.14 -6.42
N LEU A 20 -19.47 13.18 -5.68
CA LEU A 20 -19.48 13.16 -4.22
C LEU A 20 -20.82 13.77 -3.79
N LYS A 21 -21.74 12.93 -3.30
CA LYS A 21 -23.04 13.33 -2.77
C LYS A 21 -23.25 12.72 -1.39
N GLY A 22 -23.58 13.56 -0.41
CA GLY A 22 -23.85 13.15 0.97
C GLY A 22 -22.80 13.65 1.96
N GLU A 23 -23.21 13.81 3.22
CA GLU A 23 -22.29 14.03 4.34
C GLU A 23 -21.47 12.74 4.56
N GLY A 24 -20.15 12.85 4.69
CA GLY A 24 -19.24 11.71 4.91
C GLY A 24 -18.68 11.05 3.64
N ALA A 25 -19.33 11.18 2.47
CA ALA A 25 -18.87 10.54 1.23
C ALA A 25 -17.45 10.98 0.79
N THR A 26 -17.08 12.23 1.10
CA THR A 26 -15.72 12.74 0.89
C THR A 26 -14.71 12.07 1.82
N ALA A 27 -15.04 11.92 3.10
CA ALA A 27 -14.17 11.27 4.08
C ALA A 27 -13.97 9.78 3.74
N ASP A 28 -15.02 9.08 3.33
CA ASP A 28 -14.94 7.67 2.93
C ASP A 28 -14.12 7.47 1.65
N ALA A 29 -14.32 8.33 0.64
CA ALA A 29 -13.54 8.28 -0.60
C ALA A 29 -12.05 8.52 -0.32
N ILE A 30 -11.74 9.44 0.58
CA ILE A 30 -10.38 9.73 1.01
C ILE A 30 -9.79 8.58 1.82
N ALA A 31 -10.54 8.02 2.77
CA ALA A 31 -10.11 6.86 3.55
C ALA A 31 -9.84 5.64 2.67
N LEU A 32 -10.69 5.39 1.67
CA LEU A 32 -10.50 4.35 0.66
C LEU A 32 -9.21 4.58 -0.14
N LEU A 33 -8.97 5.82 -0.58
CA LEU A 33 -7.77 6.17 -1.34
C LEU A 33 -6.48 5.98 -0.52
N GLY A 34 -6.50 6.36 0.77
CA GLY A 34 -5.40 6.12 1.71
C GLY A 34 -5.16 4.63 1.95
N ALA A 35 -6.23 3.84 2.10
CA ALA A 35 -6.13 2.39 2.30
C ALA A 35 -5.57 1.65 1.08
N LEU A 36 -5.78 2.16 -0.14
CA LEU A 36 -5.27 1.55 -1.37
C LEU A 36 -3.78 1.80 -1.61
N VAL A 37 -3.25 2.94 -1.15
CA VAL A 37 -1.85 3.30 -1.36
C VAL A 37 -1.04 2.99 -0.10
N MET A 38 -0.58 1.74 0.00
CA MET A 38 0.17 1.26 1.16
C MET A 38 1.69 1.55 1.05
N PRO A 39 2.31 2.27 2.00
CA PRO A 39 3.73 2.62 1.93
C PRO A 39 4.66 1.40 1.98
N HIS A 40 4.34 0.39 2.79
CA HIS A 40 5.13 -0.85 2.86
C HIS A 40 5.15 -1.62 1.53
N ASN A 41 4.09 -1.53 0.73
CA ASN A 41 4.06 -2.13 -0.61
C ASN A 41 5.02 -1.41 -1.56
N LEU A 42 5.21 -0.09 -1.44
CA LEU A 42 6.20 0.64 -2.25
C LEU A 42 7.61 0.12 -1.99
N PHE A 43 7.98 -0.08 -0.72
CA PHE A 43 9.28 -0.65 -0.35
C PHE A 43 9.41 -2.12 -0.77
N LEU A 44 8.36 -2.92 -0.56
CA LEU A 44 8.36 -4.33 -0.91
C LEU A 44 8.50 -4.55 -2.42
N HIS A 45 7.69 -3.86 -3.25
CA HIS A 45 7.79 -3.97 -4.70
C HIS A 45 9.16 -3.54 -5.22
N SER A 46 9.72 -2.45 -4.66
CA SER A 46 11.07 -2.00 -5.04
C SER A 46 12.14 -3.07 -4.73
N ALA A 47 11.97 -3.82 -3.64
CA ALA A 47 12.91 -4.85 -3.24
C ALA A 47 12.69 -6.19 -3.97
N LEU A 48 11.45 -6.56 -4.28
CA LEU A 48 11.13 -7.78 -5.02
C LEU A 48 11.64 -7.74 -6.46
N VAL A 49 11.79 -6.55 -7.05
CA VAL A 49 12.44 -6.41 -8.37
C VAL A 49 13.89 -6.92 -8.34
N LEU A 50 14.58 -6.82 -7.20
CA LEU A 50 15.96 -7.29 -7.02
C LEU A 50 16.06 -8.82 -6.79
N SER A 51 14.95 -9.54 -6.60
CA SER A 51 14.99 -11.00 -6.44
C SER A 51 15.25 -11.74 -7.76
N ARG A 52 15.00 -11.07 -8.90
CA ARG A 52 15.22 -11.66 -10.23
C ARG A 52 16.59 -11.28 -10.77
N LYS A 53 17.28 -12.24 -11.37
CA LYS A 53 18.55 -12.01 -12.07
C LYS A 53 18.25 -11.24 -13.37
N VAL A 54 18.57 -9.95 -13.40
CA VAL A 54 18.44 -9.09 -14.58
C VAL A 54 19.85 -8.86 -15.15
N PRO A 55 20.08 -9.09 -16.45
CA PRO A 55 21.38 -8.80 -17.05
C PRO A 55 21.64 -7.28 -17.06
N ASN A 56 22.90 -6.88 -16.84
CA ASN A 56 23.32 -5.47 -16.74
C ASN A 56 23.31 -4.70 -18.09
N SER A 57 22.55 -5.17 -19.08
CA SER A 57 22.41 -4.51 -20.38
C SER A 57 21.21 -3.55 -20.38
N VAL A 58 21.32 -2.43 -21.09
CA VAL A 58 20.24 -1.43 -21.25
C VAL A 58 18.96 -2.10 -21.77
N ARG A 59 19.10 -3.05 -22.71
CA ARG A 59 17.99 -3.82 -23.28
C ARG A 59 17.37 -4.77 -22.25
N GLY A 60 18.19 -5.48 -21.48
CA GLY A 60 17.73 -6.37 -20.42
C GLY A 60 16.97 -5.68 -19.30
N ILE A 61 17.44 -4.49 -18.88
CA ILE A 61 16.76 -3.66 -17.89
C ILE A 61 15.40 -3.18 -18.43
N ASN A 62 15.34 -2.75 -19.69
CA ASN A 62 14.09 -2.28 -20.29
C ASN A 62 13.05 -3.41 -20.42
N ASP A 63 13.49 -4.60 -20.83
CA ASP A 63 12.62 -5.78 -20.92
C ASP A 63 12.14 -6.20 -19.52
N ALA A 64 13.02 -6.21 -18.51
CA ALA A 64 12.63 -6.46 -17.12
C ALA A 64 11.59 -5.45 -16.62
N CYS A 65 11.81 -4.15 -16.84
CA CYS A 65 10.84 -3.11 -16.49
C CYS A 65 9.48 -3.33 -17.15
N ARG A 66 9.44 -3.74 -18.43
CA ARG A 66 8.20 -4.03 -19.15
C ARG A 66 7.46 -5.23 -18.55
N TYR A 67 8.18 -6.31 -18.21
CA TYR A 67 7.56 -7.47 -17.58
C TYR A 67 7.03 -7.17 -16.18
N PHE A 68 7.80 -6.45 -15.36
CA PHE A 68 7.35 -6.03 -14.03
C PHE A 68 6.14 -5.08 -14.08
N LEU A 69 6.06 -4.21 -15.10
CA LEU A 69 4.91 -3.34 -15.33
C LEU A 69 3.66 -4.17 -15.67
N ILE A 70 3.79 -5.16 -16.56
CA ILE A 70 2.67 -6.06 -16.92
C ILE A 70 2.21 -6.88 -15.71
N GLU A 71 3.15 -7.47 -14.97
CA GLU A 71 2.86 -8.28 -13.78
C GLU A 71 2.13 -7.47 -12.71
N SER A 72 2.67 -6.29 -12.36
CA SER A 72 2.06 -5.39 -11.39
C SER A 72 0.72 -4.83 -11.89
N GLY A 73 0.63 -4.53 -13.20
CA GLY A 73 -0.58 -4.02 -13.83
C GLY A 73 -1.74 -5.02 -13.79
N ILE A 74 -1.47 -6.30 -14.09
CA ILE A 74 -2.48 -7.37 -13.99
C ILE A 74 -2.92 -7.56 -12.54
N ALA A 75 -1.99 -7.57 -11.58
CA ALA A 75 -2.32 -7.72 -10.17
C ALA A 75 -3.21 -6.57 -9.66
N LEU A 76 -2.85 -5.31 -9.97
CA LEU A 76 -3.65 -4.14 -9.61
C LEU A 76 -5.01 -4.12 -10.33
N PHE A 77 -5.09 -4.61 -11.57
CA PHE A 77 -6.34 -4.72 -12.30
C PHE A 77 -7.29 -5.74 -11.65
N ILE A 78 -6.77 -6.89 -11.22
CA ILE A 78 -7.56 -7.88 -10.47
C ILE A 78 -8.04 -7.29 -9.14
N ALA A 79 -7.16 -6.61 -8.39
CA ALA A 79 -7.52 -5.94 -7.15
C ALA A 79 -8.62 -4.88 -7.37
N PHE A 80 -8.53 -4.11 -8.45
CA PHE A 80 -9.56 -3.17 -8.86
C PHE A 80 -10.90 -3.86 -9.12
N LEU A 81 -10.93 -4.97 -9.87
CA LEU A 81 -12.16 -5.73 -10.13
C LEU A 81 -12.79 -6.27 -8.83
N ILE A 82 -11.98 -6.75 -7.89
CA ILE A 82 -12.44 -7.20 -6.56
C ILE A 82 -13.07 -6.04 -5.80
N ASN A 83 -12.40 -4.88 -5.74
CA ASN A 83 -12.93 -3.70 -5.05
C ASN A 83 -14.24 -3.21 -5.68
N VAL A 84 -14.33 -3.13 -7.00
CA VAL A 84 -15.57 -2.79 -7.71
C VAL A 84 -16.67 -3.80 -7.41
N ALA A 85 -16.37 -5.10 -7.38
CA ALA A 85 -17.34 -6.13 -7.05
C ALA A 85 -17.87 -5.99 -5.61
N VAL A 86 -16.98 -5.81 -4.63
CA VAL A 86 -17.36 -5.66 -3.21
C VAL A 86 -18.20 -4.40 -3.00
N VAL A 87 -17.79 -3.26 -3.56
CA VAL A 87 -18.54 -2.00 -3.45
C VAL A 87 -19.89 -2.09 -4.18
N SER A 88 -19.93 -2.69 -5.39
CA SER A 88 -21.16 -2.84 -6.16
C SER A 88 -22.17 -3.78 -5.48
N VAL A 89 -21.72 -4.90 -4.92
CA VAL A 89 -22.57 -5.82 -4.17
C VAL A 89 -23.09 -5.12 -2.92
N SER A 90 -22.22 -4.49 -2.14
CA SER A 90 -22.62 -3.78 -0.91
C SER A 90 -23.64 -2.67 -1.20
N GLY A 91 -23.39 -1.86 -2.24
CA GLY A 91 -24.30 -0.80 -2.66
C GLY A 91 -25.66 -1.32 -3.15
N THR A 92 -25.68 -2.43 -3.89
CA THR A 92 -26.96 -3.02 -4.36
C THR A 92 -27.77 -3.58 -3.19
N VAL A 93 -27.11 -4.29 -2.27
CA VAL A 93 -27.78 -4.88 -1.10
C VAL A 93 -28.36 -3.79 -0.18
N CYS A 94 -27.65 -2.68 -0.01
CA CYS A 94 -28.11 -1.59 0.84
C CYS A 94 -29.12 -0.64 0.17
N THR A 95 -29.28 -0.67 -1.15
CA THR A 95 -30.25 0.18 -1.88
C THR A 95 -31.59 -0.52 -2.16
N VAL A 96 -31.63 -1.87 -2.17
CA VAL A 96 -32.87 -2.63 -2.37
C VAL A 96 -33.68 -2.62 -1.06
N GLY A 97 -34.64 -1.68 -0.98
CA GLY A 97 -35.41 -1.31 0.21
C GLY A 97 -36.40 -2.33 0.75
N ASN A 98 -35.98 -3.57 1.02
CA ASN A 98 -36.82 -4.59 1.65
C ASN A 98 -36.09 -5.39 2.73
N VAL A 99 -35.23 -4.72 3.50
CA VAL A 99 -34.48 -5.36 4.57
C VAL A 99 -34.94 -4.79 5.90
N ALA A 100 -35.16 -5.69 6.87
CA ALA A 100 -35.66 -5.38 8.21
C ALA A 100 -34.94 -4.16 8.82
N GLN A 101 -35.61 -3.42 9.69
CA GLN A 101 -35.09 -2.19 10.33
C GLN A 101 -33.74 -2.38 11.06
N THR A 102 -33.40 -3.62 11.41
CA THR A 102 -32.10 -4.04 11.96
C THR A 102 -30.95 -3.99 10.92
N THR A 103 -31.23 -4.15 9.63
CA THR A 103 -30.24 -4.13 8.54
C THR A 103 -30.00 -2.72 7.97
N ALA A 104 -30.94 -1.78 8.16
CA ALA A 104 -30.73 -0.38 7.79
C ALA A 104 -29.55 0.25 8.57
N ASN A 105 -29.43 -0.03 9.87
CA ASN A 105 -28.31 0.41 10.71
C ASN A 105 -26.99 -0.33 10.38
N GLN A 106 -27.06 -1.53 9.81
CA GLN A 106 -25.87 -2.28 9.35
C GLN A 106 -25.35 -1.78 7.99
N CYS A 107 -26.19 -1.06 7.23
CA CYS A 107 -25.83 -0.42 5.98
C CYS A 107 -25.23 0.99 6.16
N SER A 108 -25.49 1.66 7.29
CA SER A 108 -24.88 2.95 7.61
C SER A 108 -23.43 2.83 8.10
N ASP A 109 -23.06 1.69 8.68
CA ASP A 109 -21.68 1.41 9.13
C ASP A 109 -21.30 -0.04 8.76
N ILE A 110 -20.76 -0.19 7.54
CA ILE A 110 -20.40 -1.51 6.99
C ILE A 110 -19.11 -1.99 7.67
N THR A 111 -19.28 -2.64 8.81
CA THR A 111 -18.19 -3.37 9.47
C THR A 111 -17.93 -4.71 8.79
N LEU A 112 -16.74 -5.29 9.03
CA LEU A 112 -16.38 -6.64 8.56
C LEU A 112 -17.41 -7.71 8.96
N ASN A 113 -18.03 -7.54 10.13
CA ASN A 113 -19.07 -8.43 10.63
C ASN A 113 -20.37 -8.24 9.84
N SER A 114 -20.82 -6.99 9.66
CA SER A 114 -22.00 -6.64 8.86
C SER A 114 -21.89 -7.17 7.43
N ALA A 115 -20.70 -7.10 6.80
CA ALA A 115 -20.47 -7.59 5.44
C ALA A 115 -20.77 -9.10 5.28
N SER A 116 -20.37 -9.93 6.26
CA SER A 116 -20.67 -11.37 6.24
C SER A 116 -22.17 -11.67 6.30
N PHE A 117 -22.92 -10.92 7.12
CA PHE A 117 -24.36 -11.07 7.26
C PHE A 117 -25.11 -10.58 6.02
N LEU A 118 -24.67 -9.46 5.43
CA LEU A 118 -25.24 -8.94 4.19
C LEU A 118 -25.05 -9.93 3.04
N LEU A 119 -23.87 -10.53 2.92
CA LEU A 119 -23.61 -11.57 1.92
C LEU A 119 -24.44 -12.84 2.19
N GLN A 120 -24.58 -13.24 3.45
CA GLN A 120 -25.40 -14.39 3.83
C GLN A 120 -26.87 -14.23 3.44
N ASN A 121 -27.44 -13.04 3.69
CA ASN A 121 -28.86 -12.78 3.43
C ASN A 121 -29.19 -12.79 1.94
N VAL A 122 -28.20 -12.54 1.08
CA VAL A 122 -28.43 -12.34 -0.37
C VAL A 122 -27.96 -13.54 -1.19
N LEU A 123 -26.85 -14.17 -0.82
CA LEU A 123 -26.27 -15.33 -1.52
C LEU A 123 -26.48 -16.66 -0.78
N GLY A 124 -27.09 -16.63 0.41
CA GLY A 124 -27.36 -17.80 1.23
C GLY A 124 -26.23 -18.15 2.21
N LYS A 125 -26.48 -19.17 3.05
CA LYS A 125 -25.62 -19.57 4.19
C LYS A 125 -24.16 -19.89 3.79
N SER A 126 -23.94 -20.43 2.59
CA SER A 126 -22.61 -20.78 2.08
C SER A 126 -21.72 -19.55 1.85
N SER A 127 -22.30 -18.39 1.50
CA SER A 127 -21.53 -17.17 1.18
C SER A 127 -20.81 -16.59 2.40
N SER A 128 -21.37 -16.74 3.60
CA SER A 128 -20.72 -16.29 4.84
C SER A 128 -19.44 -17.09 5.12
N THR A 129 -19.50 -18.41 4.93
CA THR A 129 -18.33 -19.29 5.10
C THR A 129 -17.23 -18.94 4.09
N ILE A 130 -17.59 -18.70 2.82
CA ILE A 130 -16.63 -18.30 1.79
C ILE A 130 -15.99 -16.96 2.13
N TYR A 131 -16.78 -15.98 2.60
CA TYR A 131 -16.26 -14.69 3.03
C TYR A 131 -15.29 -14.82 4.21
N ALA A 132 -15.62 -15.66 5.19
CA ALA A 132 -14.74 -15.93 6.33
C ALA A 132 -13.41 -16.57 5.89
N ILE A 133 -13.45 -17.56 4.98
CA ILE A 133 -12.25 -18.20 4.41
C ILE A 133 -11.42 -17.17 3.63
N ALA A 134 -12.06 -16.34 2.80
CA ALA A 134 -11.39 -15.31 2.02
C ALA A 134 -10.72 -14.26 2.92
N LEU A 135 -11.40 -13.82 3.98
CA LEU A 135 -10.87 -12.88 4.95
C LEU A 135 -9.70 -13.47 5.74
N PHE A 136 -9.78 -14.74 6.12
CA PHE A 136 -8.67 -15.46 6.75
C PHE A 136 -7.46 -15.58 5.81
N ALA A 137 -7.69 -15.95 4.54
CA ALA A 137 -6.63 -16.05 3.53
C ALA A 137 -5.97 -14.69 3.26
N SER A 138 -6.76 -13.61 3.21
CA SER A 138 -6.24 -12.23 3.09
C SER A 138 -5.34 -11.85 4.27
N GLY A 139 -5.73 -12.21 5.50
CA GLY A 139 -4.91 -11.99 6.70
C GLY A 139 -3.57 -12.74 6.69
N GLN A 140 -3.54 -13.96 6.14
CA GLN A 140 -2.29 -14.70 5.97
C GLN A 140 -1.39 -14.05 4.91
N SER A 141 -1.95 -13.62 3.78
CA SER A 141 -1.21 -12.91 2.75
C SER A 141 -0.58 -11.61 3.29
N SER A 142 -1.35 -10.81 4.03
CA SER A 142 -0.85 -9.59 4.68
C SER A 142 0.27 -9.87 5.68
N SER A 143 0.19 -10.97 6.44
CA SER A 143 1.25 -11.37 7.38
C SER A 143 2.57 -11.63 6.65
N ILE A 144 2.54 -12.34 5.52
CA ILE A 144 3.72 -12.67 4.73
C ILE A 144 4.34 -11.39 4.16
N THR A 145 3.54 -10.59 3.46
CA THR A 145 3.92 -9.30 2.87
C THR A 145 4.52 -8.35 3.93
N GLY A 146 3.89 -8.27 5.11
CA GLY A 146 4.38 -7.44 6.22
C GLY A 146 5.74 -7.88 6.75
N THR A 147 6.00 -9.18 6.86
CA THR A 147 7.30 -9.69 7.32
C THR A 147 8.43 -9.47 6.31
N TYR A 148 8.12 -9.50 5.01
CA TYR A 148 9.08 -9.17 3.96
C TYR A 148 9.35 -7.66 3.91
N ALA A 149 8.30 -6.83 3.87
CA ALA A 149 8.46 -5.39 3.89
C ALA A 149 9.24 -4.92 5.14
N GLY A 150 8.93 -5.49 6.31
CA GLY A 150 9.65 -5.24 7.55
C GLY A 150 11.13 -5.65 7.49
N GLN A 151 11.48 -6.72 6.77
CA GLN A 151 12.88 -7.09 6.54
C GLN A 151 13.63 -5.98 5.82
N PHE A 152 13.09 -5.51 4.70
CA PHE A 152 13.74 -4.53 3.85
C PHE A 152 13.88 -3.18 4.54
N ILE A 153 12.86 -2.76 5.28
CA ILE A 153 12.91 -1.52 6.05
C ILE A 153 13.93 -1.65 7.19
N MET A 154 13.93 -2.75 7.94
CA MET A 154 14.82 -2.93 9.08
C MET A 154 16.29 -3.08 8.68
N GLN A 155 16.58 -3.81 7.59
CA GLN A 155 17.94 -3.92 7.05
C GLN A 155 18.39 -2.66 6.32
N GLY A 156 17.47 -1.95 5.65
CA GLY A 156 17.80 -0.75 4.87
C GLY A 156 17.98 0.50 5.74
N PHE A 157 17.08 0.73 6.70
CA PHE A 157 17.09 1.95 7.52
C PHE A 157 17.79 1.80 8.87
N LEU A 158 17.72 0.62 9.50
CA LEU A 158 18.25 0.39 10.86
C LEU A 158 19.51 -0.46 10.87
N ASP A 159 19.94 -1.02 9.72
CA ASP A 159 21.00 -2.05 9.57
C ASP A 159 20.88 -3.19 10.60
N LEU A 160 19.65 -3.51 11.01
CA LEU A 160 19.35 -4.53 12.00
C LEU A 160 19.14 -5.87 11.31
N LYS A 161 20.15 -6.75 11.41
CA LYS A 161 20.11 -8.11 10.88
C LYS A 161 19.55 -9.08 11.93
N MET A 162 18.26 -9.37 11.85
CA MET A 162 17.59 -10.37 12.68
C MET A 162 17.31 -11.65 11.91
N LYS A 163 17.32 -12.80 12.60
CA LYS A 163 16.85 -14.08 12.05
C LYS A 163 15.38 -13.98 11.65
N THR A 164 14.99 -14.59 10.53
CA THR A 164 13.62 -14.52 9.96
C THR A 164 12.55 -14.97 10.95
N TRP A 165 12.78 -16.06 11.69
CA TRP A 165 11.83 -16.56 12.70
C TRP A 165 11.64 -15.58 13.86
N ALA A 166 12.74 -14.98 14.36
CA ALA A 166 12.71 -14.07 15.49
C ALA A 166 12.02 -12.76 15.11
N ARG A 167 12.28 -12.26 13.90
CA ARG A 167 11.59 -11.10 13.34
C ARG A 167 10.09 -11.38 13.21
N ASN A 168 9.71 -12.51 12.61
CA ASN A 168 8.30 -12.87 12.42
C ASN A 168 7.56 -12.97 13.76
N LEU A 169 8.16 -13.63 14.75
CA LEU A 169 7.58 -13.72 16.09
C LEU A 169 7.40 -12.34 16.72
N MET A 170 8.43 -11.49 16.68
CA MET A 170 8.37 -10.13 17.24
C MET A 170 7.29 -9.28 16.57
N THR A 171 7.31 -9.18 15.23
CA THR A 171 6.35 -8.35 14.49
C THR A 171 4.92 -8.87 14.65
N ARG A 172 4.72 -10.19 14.69
CA ARG A 172 3.39 -10.77 14.93
C ARG A 172 2.92 -10.59 16.37
N SER A 173 3.78 -10.74 17.37
CA SER A 173 3.42 -10.47 18.76
C SER A 173 3.00 -9.01 18.94
N ILE A 174 3.77 -8.07 18.40
CA ILE A 174 3.44 -6.64 18.48
C ILE A 174 2.14 -6.30 17.75
N ALA A 175 1.83 -6.96 16.64
CA ALA A 175 0.58 -6.73 15.90
C ALA A 175 -0.65 -7.42 16.53
N ILE A 176 -0.50 -8.69 16.93
CA ILE A 176 -1.61 -9.53 17.39
C ILE A 176 -1.98 -9.20 18.83
N THR A 177 -1.01 -8.97 19.72
CA THR A 177 -1.30 -8.77 21.15
C THR A 177 -2.22 -7.57 21.40
N PRO A 178 -1.97 -6.36 20.88
CA PRO A 178 -2.87 -5.22 21.07
C PRO A 178 -4.23 -5.44 20.43
N SER A 179 -4.25 -6.05 19.23
CA SER A 179 -5.49 -6.35 18.51
C SER A 179 -6.36 -7.35 19.27
N LEU A 180 -5.76 -8.38 19.85
CA LEU A 180 -6.44 -9.38 20.66
C LEU A 180 -7.00 -8.77 21.94
N ILE A 181 -6.21 -7.95 22.66
CA ILE A 181 -6.65 -7.27 23.88
C ILE A 181 -7.86 -6.36 23.59
N VAL A 182 -7.76 -5.52 22.55
CA VAL A 182 -8.86 -4.62 22.15
C VAL A 182 -10.09 -5.39 21.69
N SER A 183 -9.92 -6.51 20.98
CA SER A 183 -11.02 -7.35 20.53
C SER A 183 -11.73 -8.06 21.70
N ILE A 184 -10.98 -8.54 22.71
CA ILE A 184 -11.56 -9.18 23.90
C ILE A 184 -12.35 -8.17 24.74
N ILE A 185 -11.83 -6.96 24.93
CA ILE A 185 -12.46 -5.94 25.79
C ILE A 185 -13.58 -5.20 25.05
N GLY A 186 -13.33 -4.77 23.82
CA GLY A 186 -14.19 -3.88 23.05
C GLY A 186 -15.08 -4.59 22.01
N GLY A 187 -14.95 -5.91 21.87
CA GLY A 187 -15.72 -6.70 20.90
C GLY A 187 -15.54 -6.24 19.44
N PRO A 188 -16.53 -6.52 18.57
CA PRO A 188 -16.47 -6.16 17.15
C PRO A 188 -16.31 -4.66 16.90
N GLN A 189 -16.89 -3.81 17.75
CA GLN A 189 -16.79 -2.35 17.63
C GLN A 189 -15.37 -1.86 17.95
N GLY A 190 -14.73 -2.44 18.98
CA GLY A 190 -13.34 -2.15 19.31
C GLY A 190 -12.39 -2.54 18.17
N ALA A 191 -12.60 -3.70 17.55
CA ALA A 191 -11.81 -4.14 16.40
C ALA A 191 -11.97 -3.20 15.19
N GLY A 192 -13.20 -2.75 14.90
CA GLY A 192 -13.46 -1.75 13.85
C GLY A 192 -12.71 -0.44 14.09
N ARG A 193 -12.75 0.08 15.33
CA ARG A 193 -11.99 1.29 15.70
C ARG A 193 -10.49 1.10 15.53
N LEU A 194 -9.96 -0.07 15.88
CA LEU A 194 -8.53 -0.35 15.71
C LEU A 194 -8.11 -0.37 14.24
N ILE A 195 -8.97 -0.88 13.33
CA ILE A 195 -8.73 -0.83 11.88
C ILE A 195 -8.65 0.63 11.41
N ILE A 196 -9.55 1.50 11.88
CA ILE A 196 -9.52 2.92 11.54
C ILE A 196 -8.23 3.57 12.05
N ILE A 197 -7.82 3.30 13.29
CA ILE A 197 -6.56 3.81 13.86
C ILE A 197 -5.35 3.33 13.04
N ALA A 198 -5.31 2.05 12.63
CA ALA A 198 -4.26 1.52 11.79
C ALA A 198 -4.18 2.25 10.43
N SER A 199 -5.33 2.57 9.83
CA SER A 199 -5.39 3.39 8.61
C SER A 199 -4.86 4.80 8.82
N MET A 200 -5.12 5.43 9.98
CA MET A 200 -4.56 6.75 10.30
C MET A 200 -3.02 6.71 10.40
N ILE A 201 -2.46 5.66 10.99
CA ILE A 201 -1.01 5.45 11.07
C ILE A 201 -0.41 5.30 9.68
N LEU A 202 -1.04 4.50 8.81
CA LEU A 202 -0.61 4.33 7.41
C LEU A 202 -0.63 5.66 6.64
N SER A 203 -1.66 6.49 6.84
CA SER A 203 -1.74 7.83 6.24
C SER A 203 -0.62 8.77 6.71
N PHE A 204 -0.16 8.64 7.95
CA PHE A 204 0.98 9.40 8.47
C PHE A 204 2.31 8.94 7.83
N GLU A 205 2.47 7.64 7.58
CA GLU A 205 3.69 7.07 7.00
C GLU A 205 3.83 7.36 5.49
N LEU A 206 2.71 7.50 4.78
CA LEU A 206 2.66 7.57 3.32
C LEU A 206 3.53 8.68 2.71
N PRO A 207 3.50 9.95 3.16
CA PRO A 207 4.33 11.00 2.56
C PRO A 207 5.83 10.74 2.70
N PHE A 208 6.25 10.11 3.80
CA PHE A 208 7.66 9.78 4.06
C PHE A 208 8.18 8.70 3.11
N ALA A 209 7.32 7.80 2.62
CA ALA A 209 7.68 6.81 1.61
C ALA A 209 7.57 7.37 0.18
N LEU A 210 6.49 8.11 -0.11
CA LEU A 210 6.16 8.55 -1.45
C LEU A 210 7.08 9.68 -1.96
N ILE A 211 7.43 10.66 -1.10
CA ILE A 211 8.28 11.79 -1.52
C ILE A 211 9.68 11.30 -1.97
N PRO A 212 10.41 10.48 -1.19
CA PRO A 212 11.70 9.96 -1.64
C PRO A 212 11.59 9.14 -2.92
N LEU A 213 10.54 8.32 -3.06
CA LEU A 213 10.31 7.52 -4.27
C LEU A 213 10.18 8.42 -5.51
N LEU A 214 9.35 9.47 -5.45
CA LEU A 214 9.16 10.40 -6.56
C LEU A 214 10.46 11.15 -6.89
N LYS A 215 11.21 11.59 -5.88
CA LYS A 215 12.48 12.29 -6.09
C LYS A 215 13.55 11.39 -6.70
N PHE A 216 13.71 10.17 -6.19
CA PHE A 216 14.70 9.23 -6.68
C PHE A 216 14.38 8.74 -8.08
N SER A 217 13.10 8.47 -8.39
CA SER A 217 12.66 8.10 -9.72
C SER A 217 12.77 9.24 -10.75
N SER A 218 12.66 10.49 -10.31
CA SER A 218 12.76 11.67 -11.18
C SER A 218 14.20 12.16 -11.42
N SER A 219 15.18 11.66 -10.64
CA SER A 219 16.54 12.16 -10.66
C SER A 219 17.42 11.41 -11.66
N SER A 220 18.02 12.14 -12.62
CA SER A 220 19.05 11.59 -13.53
C SER A 220 20.28 11.09 -12.78
N THR A 221 20.56 11.67 -11.61
CA THR A 221 21.69 11.33 -10.75
C THR A 221 21.55 9.96 -10.06
N LYS A 222 20.32 9.42 -10.03
CA LYS A 222 19.97 8.13 -9.42
C LYS A 222 19.62 7.06 -10.48
N MET A 223 18.88 7.44 -11.52
CA MET A 223 18.43 6.51 -12.58
C MET A 223 19.29 6.51 -13.85
N GLY A 224 20.21 7.47 -14.01
CA GLY A 224 21.09 7.55 -15.18
C GLY A 224 20.31 7.61 -16.50
N PRO A 225 20.65 6.77 -17.51
CA PRO A 225 20.00 6.75 -18.82
C PRO A 225 18.57 6.17 -18.79
N HIS A 226 18.15 5.52 -17.70
CA HIS A 226 16.81 4.96 -17.52
C HIS A 226 15.84 5.92 -16.82
N LYS A 227 16.13 7.22 -16.84
CA LYS A 227 15.26 8.25 -16.25
C LYS A 227 13.87 8.21 -16.89
N ASN A 228 12.85 8.34 -16.06
CA ASN A 228 11.47 8.49 -16.52
C ASN A 228 11.30 9.68 -17.49
N SER A 229 10.41 9.51 -18.47
CA SER A 229 10.01 10.59 -19.37
C SER A 229 9.45 11.78 -18.59
N ILE A 230 9.68 13.00 -19.09
CA ILE A 230 9.24 14.23 -18.42
C ILE A 230 7.73 14.24 -18.16
N TYR A 231 6.94 13.64 -19.06
CA TYR A 231 5.49 13.48 -18.88
C TYR A 231 5.16 12.60 -17.67
N ILE A 232 5.84 11.47 -17.51
CA ILE A 232 5.62 10.54 -16.37
C ILE A 232 6.03 11.21 -15.06
N ILE A 233 7.14 11.97 -15.07
CA ILE A 233 7.60 12.73 -13.90
C ILE A 233 6.52 13.74 -13.48
N VAL A 234 6.06 14.59 -14.41
CA VAL A 234 5.05 15.62 -14.11
C VAL A 234 3.75 14.98 -13.60
N ILE A 235 3.25 13.94 -14.27
CA ILE A 235 2.02 13.23 -13.85
C ILE A 235 2.20 12.60 -12.46
N SER A 236 3.33 11.93 -12.21
CA SER A 236 3.60 11.28 -10.92
C SER A 236 3.73 12.28 -9.78
N TRP A 237 4.31 13.46 -10.03
CA TRP A 237 4.36 14.54 -9.05
C TRP A 237 2.98 15.16 -8.78
N ILE A 238 2.17 15.39 -9.81
CA ILE A 238 0.79 15.90 -9.64
C ILE A 238 -0.03 14.92 -8.80
N LEU A 239 -0.02 13.63 -9.16
CA LEU A 239 -0.72 12.58 -8.42
C LEU A 239 -0.17 12.44 -7.01
N GLY A 240 1.16 12.44 -6.84
CA GLY A 240 1.80 12.34 -5.54
C GLY A 240 1.44 13.49 -4.60
N LEU A 241 1.48 14.74 -5.10
CA LEU A 241 1.07 15.92 -4.34
C LEU A 241 -0.41 15.87 -3.98
N ALA A 242 -1.27 15.42 -4.89
CA ALA A 242 -2.69 15.23 -4.61
C ALA A 242 -2.91 14.21 -3.49
N ILE A 243 -2.24 13.04 -3.55
CA ILE A 243 -2.34 12.00 -2.51
C ILE A 243 -1.82 12.51 -1.17
N ILE A 244 -0.68 13.21 -1.14
CA ILE A 244 -0.12 13.78 0.09
C ILE A 244 -1.07 14.82 0.68
N GLY A 245 -1.60 15.73 -0.15
CA GLY A 245 -2.55 16.75 0.29
C GLY A 245 -3.83 16.15 0.86
N ILE A 246 -4.37 15.13 0.19
CA ILE A 246 -5.55 14.37 0.66
C ILE A 246 -5.27 13.67 1.98
N ASN A 247 -4.10 13.03 2.16
CA ASN A 247 -3.74 12.35 3.40
C ASN A 247 -3.55 13.35 4.56
N ILE A 248 -2.90 14.50 4.32
CA ILE A 248 -2.75 15.55 5.34
C ILE A 248 -4.12 16.09 5.75
N TYR A 249 -5.01 16.33 4.79
CA TYR A 249 -6.38 16.75 5.05
C TYR A 249 -7.12 15.71 5.91
N TYR A 250 -7.11 14.43 5.49
CA TYR A 250 -7.74 13.33 6.22
C TYR A 250 -7.24 13.22 7.66
N LEU A 251 -5.92 13.22 7.85
CA LEU A 251 -5.31 13.11 9.16
C LEU A 251 -5.71 14.29 10.05
N SER A 252 -5.72 15.50 9.48
CA SER A 252 -6.13 16.71 10.21
C SER A 252 -7.60 16.67 10.59
N THR A 253 -8.49 16.31 9.68
CA THR A 253 -9.94 16.26 9.96
C THR A 253 -10.29 15.14 10.92
N ALA A 254 -9.69 13.95 10.76
CA ALA A 254 -9.92 12.82 11.64
C ALA A 254 -9.43 13.11 13.08
N PHE A 255 -8.30 13.80 13.20
CA PHE A 255 -7.80 14.22 14.50
C PHE A 255 -8.69 15.29 15.16
N VAL A 256 -9.11 16.30 14.40
CA VAL A 256 -10.02 17.35 14.90
C VAL A 256 -11.36 16.76 15.33
N ASP A 257 -11.90 15.83 14.53
CA ASP A 257 -13.16 15.15 14.84
C ASP A 257 -13.06 14.33 16.13
N TRP A 258 -11.97 13.59 16.30
CA TRP A 258 -11.66 12.89 17.54
C TRP A 258 -11.58 13.87 18.73
N LEU A 259 -10.90 15.01 18.57
CA LEU A 259 -10.75 16.00 19.65
C LEU A 259 -12.10 16.60 20.09
N ILE A 260 -13.03 16.82 19.16
CA ILE A 260 -14.34 17.43 19.43
C ILE A 260 -15.30 16.44 20.09
N HIS A 261 -15.34 15.18 19.63
CA HIS A 261 -16.32 14.19 20.07
C HIS A 261 -15.85 13.33 21.26
N ASN A 262 -14.66 13.57 21.79
CA ASN A 262 -14.17 12.83 22.96
C ASN A 262 -14.92 13.21 24.23
N ASN A 263 -15.37 12.18 24.95
CA ASN A 263 -16.07 12.28 26.23
C ASN A 263 -15.15 12.56 27.43
N LEU A 264 -13.95 13.11 27.16
CA LEU A 264 -12.96 13.47 28.17
C LEU A 264 -13.31 14.82 28.80
N HIS A 265 -12.80 15.08 30.02
CA HIS A 265 -12.97 16.38 30.67
C HIS A 265 -12.49 17.52 29.76
N LYS A 266 -13.26 18.61 29.66
CA LYS A 266 -12.94 19.76 28.79
C LYS A 266 -11.51 20.27 28.95
N VAL A 267 -10.98 20.21 30.17
CA VAL A 267 -9.59 20.57 30.51
C VAL A 267 -8.59 19.62 29.84
N ALA A 268 -8.83 18.31 29.87
CA ALA A 268 -7.99 17.32 29.20
C ALA A 268 -7.99 17.50 27.67
N ASN A 269 -9.14 17.78 27.06
CA ASN A 269 -9.22 18.05 25.62
C ASN A 269 -8.40 19.30 25.23
N VAL A 270 -8.39 20.34 26.07
CA VAL A 270 -7.57 21.55 25.82
C VAL A 270 -6.08 21.21 25.90
N PHE A 271 -5.64 20.47 26.91
CA PHE A 271 -4.23 20.05 27.03
C PHE A 271 -3.78 19.15 25.87
N ILE A 272 -4.63 18.19 25.47
CA ILE A 272 -4.35 17.31 24.32
C ILE A 272 -4.27 18.14 23.03
N GLY A 273 -5.20 19.08 22.82
CA GLY A 273 -5.15 20.00 21.69
C GLY A 273 -3.85 20.79 21.64
N ILE A 274 -3.46 21.41 22.76
CA ILE A 274 -2.22 22.21 22.87
C ILE A 274 -0.98 21.35 22.55
N ALA A 275 -0.97 20.06 22.90
CA ALA A 275 0.17 19.19 22.60
C ALA A 275 0.18 18.71 21.13
N VAL A 276 -0.98 18.36 20.58
CA VAL A 276 -1.05 17.72 19.25
C VAL A 276 -1.04 18.72 18.10
N PHE A 277 -1.60 19.93 18.25
CA PHE A 277 -1.53 20.94 17.18
C PHE A 277 -0.08 21.30 16.78
N PRO A 278 0.85 21.56 17.72
CA PRO A 278 2.26 21.75 17.39
C PRO A 278 2.90 20.51 16.74
N LEU A 279 2.53 19.30 17.18
CA LEU A 279 3.03 18.05 16.60
C LEU A 279 2.57 17.89 15.15
N MET A 280 1.30 18.22 14.86
CA MET A 280 0.76 18.23 13.50
C MET A 280 1.45 19.28 12.63
N ALA A 281 1.68 20.48 13.16
CA ALA A 281 2.43 21.53 12.46
C ALA A 281 3.88 21.10 12.17
N ALA A 282 4.54 20.44 13.13
CA ALA A 282 5.87 19.87 12.95
C ALA A 282 5.88 18.76 11.89
N TYR A 283 4.85 17.90 11.86
CA TYR A 283 4.67 16.88 10.83
C TYR A 283 4.53 17.50 9.44
N ILE A 284 3.63 18.47 9.26
CA ILE A 284 3.44 19.17 7.98
C ILE A 284 4.75 19.87 7.58
N GLY A 285 5.42 20.53 8.52
CA GLY A 285 6.73 21.13 8.31
C GLY A 285 7.79 20.14 7.86
N ALA A 286 7.83 18.94 8.45
CA ALA A 286 8.74 17.86 8.05
C ALA A 286 8.45 17.34 6.64
N VAL A 287 7.18 17.19 6.26
CA VAL A 287 6.76 16.80 4.90
C VAL A 287 7.17 17.85 3.87
N ILE A 288 6.94 19.13 4.17
CA ILE A 288 7.37 20.26 3.32
C ILE A 288 8.90 20.28 3.21
N TYR A 289 9.61 20.14 4.33
CA TYR A 289 11.06 20.08 4.34
C TYR A 289 11.59 18.94 3.45
N LEU A 290 11.02 17.74 3.54
CA LEU A 290 11.42 16.60 2.71
C LEU A 290 11.17 16.84 1.21
N MET A 291 10.10 17.56 0.89
CA MET A 291 9.77 17.93 -0.49
C MET A 291 10.81 18.88 -1.09
N PHE A 292 11.23 19.90 -0.33
CA PHE A 292 12.20 20.90 -0.80
C PHE A 292 13.67 20.52 -0.59
N ARG A 293 13.95 19.52 0.25
CA ARG A 293 15.32 19.04 0.51
C ARG A 293 15.95 18.59 -0.82
N LYS A 294 17.06 19.21 -1.22
CA LYS A 294 17.79 18.78 -2.42
C LYS A 294 18.53 17.46 -2.18
N ASP A 295 18.33 16.48 -3.04
CA ASP A 295 19.11 15.24 -3.02
C ASP A 295 20.46 15.49 -3.68
N ARG A 296 21.53 15.40 -2.88
CA ARG A 296 22.91 15.62 -3.36
C ARG A 296 23.71 14.33 -3.57
N VAL A 297 23.19 13.17 -3.18
CA VAL A 297 23.92 11.90 -3.22
C VAL A 297 23.77 11.25 -4.59
N VAL A 298 24.87 11.14 -5.34
CA VAL A 298 24.97 10.35 -6.57
C VAL A 298 25.05 8.87 -6.20
N THR A 299 24.16 8.03 -6.71
CA THR A 299 24.29 6.56 -6.58
C THR A 299 24.23 5.84 -7.93
N TYR A 300 24.11 6.57 -9.04
CA TYR A 300 24.33 5.98 -10.35
C TYR A 300 25.83 5.78 -10.55
N ILE A 301 26.24 4.53 -10.66
CA ILE A 301 27.57 4.13 -11.11
C ILE A 301 27.41 3.78 -12.58
N GLU A 302 28.07 4.53 -13.47
CA GLU A 302 28.06 4.24 -14.89
C GLU A 302 28.69 2.86 -15.12
N PRO A 303 28.01 1.92 -15.80
CA PRO A 303 28.64 0.64 -16.11
C PRO A 303 29.84 0.93 -17.01
N GLU A 304 31.02 0.48 -16.57
CA GLU A 304 32.24 0.61 -17.34
C GLU A 304 32.00 0.04 -18.75
N LYS A 305 32.37 0.83 -19.75
CA LYS A 305 32.04 0.63 -21.17
C LYS A 305 32.85 -0.55 -21.72
N ASP A 306 32.52 -1.77 -21.32
CA ASP A 306 33.22 -2.99 -21.78
C ASP A 306 32.63 -3.44 -23.12
N ASP A 307 33.54 -3.83 -24.03
CA ASP A 307 33.36 -3.97 -25.47
C ASP A 307 32.05 -4.62 -25.94
N ALA A 308 31.46 -4.10 -27.01
CA ALA A 308 30.26 -4.64 -27.67
C ALA A 308 30.36 -6.15 -28.03
N MET A 309 31.58 -6.69 -28.11
CA MET A 309 31.83 -8.12 -28.33
C MET A 309 31.60 -8.97 -27.06
N ALA A 310 31.89 -8.46 -25.86
CA ALA A 310 31.69 -9.19 -24.60
C ALA A 310 30.20 -9.35 -24.26
N GLN A 311 29.37 -8.35 -24.58
CA GLN A 311 27.91 -8.42 -24.45
C GLN A 311 27.29 -9.43 -25.43
N ALA A 312 27.79 -9.50 -26.67
CA ALA A 312 27.32 -10.48 -27.66
C ALA A 312 27.63 -11.93 -27.24
N HIS A 313 28.77 -12.17 -26.59
CA HIS A 313 29.17 -13.48 -26.07
C HIS A 313 28.34 -13.93 -24.86
N LEU A 314 27.90 -13.00 -24.01
CA LEU A 314 27.01 -13.26 -22.88
C LEU A 314 25.58 -13.62 -23.34
N GLU A 315 25.10 -13.02 -24.43
CA GLU A 315 23.80 -13.34 -25.04
C GLU A 315 23.78 -14.68 -25.79
N THR A 316 24.93 -15.20 -26.23
CA THR A 316 25.05 -16.48 -26.97
C THR A 316 25.45 -17.69 -26.12
N GLY A 317 25.74 -17.52 -24.83
CA GLY A 317 26.05 -18.63 -23.92
C GLY A 317 27.39 -19.33 -24.17
N LEU A 318 28.30 -18.70 -24.93
CA LEU A 318 29.65 -19.21 -25.20
C LEU A 318 30.60 -18.74 -24.08
N ASN A 319 30.67 -19.50 -22.98
CA ASN A 319 31.70 -19.35 -21.96
C ASN A 319 33.06 -19.73 -22.55
N ASN A 320 33.90 -18.76 -22.88
CA ASN A 320 35.32 -18.99 -23.05
C ASN A 320 36.12 -18.22 -21.99
N SER A 321 36.93 -19.00 -21.29
CA SER A 321 37.78 -18.68 -20.15
C SER A 321 38.74 -17.52 -20.40
N PHE A 322 38.47 -16.35 -19.82
CA PHE A 322 39.50 -15.35 -19.52
C PHE A 322 39.26 -14.76 -18.13
N GLY A 323 40.36 -14.57 -17.38
CA GLY A 323 40.44 -14.30 -15.93
C GLY A 323 39.80 -12.99 -15.44
N PRO A 324 40.01 -12.67 -14.15
CA PRO A 324 39.05 -11.93 -13.32
C PRO A 324 38.93 -10.49 -13.79
N ARG A 325 37.82 -10.17 -14.46
CA ARG A 325 37.33 -8.80 -14.56
C ARG A 325 36.29 -8.61 -13.47
N ASP A 326 36.57 -7.71 -12.53
CA ASP A 326 35.66 -7.25 -11.49
C ASP A 326 34.46 -6.52 -12.11
N VAL A 327 33.58 -7.27 -12.77
CA VAL A 327 32.25 -6.78 -13.12
C VAL A 327 31.43 -6.90 -11.86
N THR A 328 31.37 -5.85 -11.05
CA THR A 328 30.43 -5.81 -9.92
C THR A 328 29.02 -6.05 -10.48
N PRO A 329 28.36 -7.18 -10.13
CA PRO A 329 26.98 -7.40 -10.53
C PRO A 329 26.12 -6.26 -9.97
N VAL A 330 25.01 -5.89 -10.64
CA VAL A 330 23.92 -5.16 -9.94
C VAL A 330 23.71 -5.88 -8.61
N PRO A 331 23.60 -5.20 -7.45
CA PRO A 331 23.67 -5.84 -6.14
C PRO A 331 22.68 -7.01 -6.07
N PHE A 332 23.20 -8.20 -6.35
CA PHE A 332 22.47 -9.45 -6.30
C PHE A 332 22.54 -9.86 -4.84
N ARG A 333 21.49 -9.51 -4.13
CA ARG A 333 21.35 -9.82 -2.72
C ARG A 333 21.05 -11.31 -2.61
N GLU A 334 22.10 -12.13 -2.47
CA GLU A 334 22.00 -13.58 -2.24
C GLU A 334 21.12 -13.92 -1.02
N ASP A 335 21.00 -13.00 -0.05
CA ASP A 335 20.05 -13.05 1.06
C ASP A 335 18.57 -13.01 0.64
N LEU A 336 18.28 -12.67 -0.61
CA LEU A 336 16.94 -12.69 -1.24
C LEU A 336 16.73 -13.90 -2.17
N ALA A 337 17.80 -14.61 -2.55
CA ALA A 337 17.71 -15.81 -3.40
C ALA A 337 17.10 -17.01 -2.65
N HIS A 338 17.09 -16.97 -1.32
CA HIS A 338 16.43 -17.97 -0.46
C HIS A 338 14.91 -17.74 -0.29
N ILE A 339 14.33 -16.73 -0.94
CA ILE A 339 12.87 -16.59 -1.03
C ILE A 339 12.38 -17.70 -1.96
N GLN A 340 12.08 -18.87 -1.39
CA GLN A 340 11.27 -19.88 -2.09
C GLN A 340 9.95 -19.22 -2.46
N LEU A 341 9.80 -18.92 -3.75
CA LEU A 341 8.51 -18.61 -4.33
C LEU A 341 7.59 -19.82 -4.07
N PRO A 342 6.33 -19.61 -3.66
CA PRO A 342 5.38 -20.71 -3.63
C PRO A 342 5.27 -21.27 -5.06
N GLU A 343 5.53 -22.57 -5.22
CA GLU A 343 5.27 -23.30 -6.46
C GLU A 343 3.80 -23.21 -6.88
#